data_AF-T1CBT4-F1
#
_entry.id   AF-T1CBT4-F1
#
_cell.length_a   1.000
_cell.length_b   1.000
_cell.length_c   1.000
_cell.angle_alpha   90.00
_cell.angle_beta   90.00
_cell.angle_gamma   90.00
#
_symmetry.space_group_name_H-M   'P 1'
#
loop_
_entity.id
_entity.type
_entity.pdbx_description
1 polymer ?
#
loop_
_entity_poly.entity_id
_entity_poly.type
_entity_poly.pdbx_seq_one_letter_code
_entity_poly.pdbx_strand_id
1 'polypeptide(L)' 'MARRRKSGRLNVFLNSRLVGALNREASGAIDFRYEPDWLVWEHDVVPFPCPCPCARTSS' A
#
# COMPACT_ATOMS: atom_id res chain seq x y z
N MET A 1 24.25 -10.73 28.54
CA MET A 1 23.60 -11.16 27.29
C MET A 1 22.89 -9.97 26.66
N ALA A 2 23.44 -9.37 25.60
CA ALA A 2 22.78 -8.28 24.91
C ALA A 2 21.60 -8.85 24.10
N ARG A 3 20.37 -8.40 24.38
CA ARG A 3 19.18 -8.78 23.61
C ARG A 3 19.34 -8.26 22.19
N ARG A 4 19.74 -9.14 21.26
CA ARG A 4 19.80 -8.84 19.82
C ARG A 4 18.41 -8.38 19.41
N ARG A 5 18.24 -7.08 19.18
CA ARG A 5 17.00 -6.54 18.60
C ARG A 5 16.90 -7.20 17.23
N LYS A 6 16.10 -8.26 17.12
CA LYS A 6 15.77 -8.87 15.84
C LYS A 6 15.08 -7.76 15.05
N SER A 7 15.86 -7.14 14.16
CA SER A 7 15.29 -6.40 13.06
C SER A 7 14.41 -7.40 12.33
N GLY A 8 13.10 -7.19 12.43
CA GLY A 8 12.09 -8.14 12.00
C GLY A 8 11.51 -7.62 10.70
N ARG A 9 11.67 -8.39 9.63
CA ARG A 9 10.96 -8.15 8.39
C ARG A 9 9.56 -8.75 8.53
N LEU A 10 8.55 -7.90 8.37
CA LEU A 10 7.13 -8.21 8.54
C LEU A 10 6.44 -8.09 7.19
N ASN A 11 5.79 -9.17 6.75
CA ASN A 11 4.97 -9.13 5.55
C ASN A 11 3.61 -8.51 5.90
N VAL A 12 3.21 -7.48 5.15
CA VAL A 12 1.95 -6.78 5.36
C VAL A 12 0.94 -7.27 4.33
N PHE A 13 -0.16 -7.83 4.82
CA PHE A 13 -1.26 -8.32 4.00
C PHE A 13 -2.51 -7.46 4.21
N LEU A 14 -3.22 -7.13 3.14
CA LEU A 14 -4.53 -6.49 3.15
C LEU A 14 -5.51 -7.40 2.41
N ASN A 15 -6.61 -7.80 3.06
CA ASN A 15 -7.63 -8.67 2.44
C ASN A 15 -7.04 -9.92 1.78
N SER A 16 -6.09 -10.57 2.46
CA SER A 16 -5.36 -11.76 1.97
C SER A 16 -4.40 -11.51 0.78
N ARG A 17 -4.17 -10.25 0.38
CA ARG A 17 -3.20 -9.86 -0.65
C ARG A 17 -1.94 -9.28 -0.01
N LEU A 18 -0.77 -9.64 -0.52
CA LEU A 18 0.52 -9.08 -0.07
C LEU A 18 0.65 -7.64 -0.59
N VAL A 19 0.70 -6.68 0.34
CA VAL A 19 0.89 -5.25 0.04
C VAL A 19 2.37 -4.92 -0.05
N GLY A 20 3.18 -5.58 0.76
CA GLY A 20 4.61 -5.35 0.82
C GLY A 20 5.27 -5.87 2.09
N ALA A 21 6.50 -5.42 2.31
CA ALA A 21 7.30 -5.79 3.46
C ALA A 21 7.70 -4.55 4.28
N LEU A 22 7.43 -4.61 5.58
CA LEU A 22 7.88 -3.67 6.58
C LEU A 22 9.17 -4.19 7.22
N ASN A 23 10.28 -3.48 7.06
CA ASN A 23 11.52 -3.75 7.75
C ASN A 23 11.64 -2.81 8.94
N ARG A 24 11.86 -3.36 10.13
CA ARG A 24 12.19 -2.55 11.30
C ARG A 24 13.63 -2.83 11.72
N GLU A 25 14.52 -1.88 11.48
CA GLU A 25 15.93 -1.99 11.83
C GLU A 25 16.14 -1.97 13.36
N ALA A 26 17.26 -2.54 13.82
CA ALA A 26 17.64 -2.54 15.24
C ALA A 26 17.87 -1.13 15.82
N SER A 27 18.21 -0.18 14.94
CA SER A 27 18.36 1.26 15.20
C SER A 27 17.02 1.94 15.53
N GLY A 28 15.90 1.34 15.12
CA GLY A 28 14.57 1.95 15.16
C GLY A 28 14.12 2.54 13.82
N ALA A 29 14.98 2.53 12.79
CA ALA A 29 14.57 2.88 11.44
C ALA A 29 13.49 1.93 10.92
N ILE A 30 12.52 2.47 10.21
CA ILE A 30 11.40 1.73 9.63
C ILE A 30 11.43 1.98 8.12
N ASP A 31 11.68 0.92 7.36
CA ASP A 31 11.60 0.95 5.90
C ASP A 31 10.36 0.17 5.47
N PHE A 32 9.54 0.79 4.64
CA PHE A 32 8.40 0.12 4.03
C PHE A 32 8.62 0.00 2.52
N ARG A 33 8.60 -1.22 2.01
CA ARG A 33 8.69 -1.51 0.58
C ARG A 33 7.40 -2.14 0.10
N TYR A 34 6.73 -1.45 -0.81
CA TYR A 34 5.57 -1.99 -1.50
C TYR A 34 6.00 -3.13 -2.44
N GLU A 35 5.16 -4.16 -2.52
CA GLU A 35 5.27 -5.18 -3.56
C GLU A 35 4.85 -4.56 -4.91
N PRO A 36 5.60 -4.72 -6.01
CA PRO A 36 5.18 -4.26 -7.33
C PRO A 36 3.78 -4.76 -7.72
N ASP A 37 3.41 -5.99 -7.34
CA ASP A 37 2.08 -6.55 -7.58
C ASP A 37 0.97 -5.77 -6.85
N TRP A 38 1.30 -5.05 -5.77
CA TRP A 38 0.40 -4.13 -5.09
C TRP A 38 0.31 -2.78 -5.78
N LEU A 39 1.42 -2.21 -6.26
CA LEU A 39 1.39 -0.94 -7.00
C LEU A 39 0.62 -1.04 -8.33
N VAL A 40 0.68 -2.21 -8.97
CA VAL A 40 -0.07 -2.49 -10.21
C VAL A 40 -1.56 -2.73 -9.90
N TRP A 41 -1.91 -3.02 -8.65
CA TRP A 41 -3.25 -3.45 -8.26
C TRP A 41 -4.33 -2.35 -8.32
N GLU A 42 -3.98 -1.08 -8.51
CA GLU A 42 -4.96 0.03 -8.42
C GLU A 42 -4.75 1.15 -9.46
N HIS A 43 -4.35 0.81 -10.69
CA HIS A 43 -4.80 1.62 -11.83
C HIS A 43 -6.31 1.41 -12.14
N ASP A 44 -6.99 0.50 -11.42
CA ASP A 44 -8.39 0.11 -11.67
C ASP A 44 -9.39 0.46 -10.55
N VAL A 45 -8.98 1.17 -9.49
CA VAL A 45 -9.87 1.47 -8.36
C VAL A 45 -9.43 2.82 -7.78
N VAL A 46 -9.99 3.97 -8.19
CA VAL A 46 -11.35 4.45 -7.89
C VAL A 46 -11.79 5.40 -9.03
N PRO A 47 -12.86 5.11 -9.78
CA PRO A 47 -13.58 6.17 -10.45
C PRO A 47 -14.26 6.97 -9.33
N PHE A 48 -13.73 8.13 -9.00
CA PHE A 48 -14.48 9.11 -8.22
C PHE A 48 -15.80 9.30 -8.99
N PRO A 49 -16.97 9.03 -8.39
CA PRO A 49 -18.22 9.35 -9.03
C PRO A 49 -18.26 10.87 -9.17
N CYS A 50 -17.97 11.38 -10.36
CA CYS A 50 -18.16 12.78 -10.66
C CYS A 50 -19.63 13.11 -10.39
N PRO A 51 -19.95 13.99 -9.41
CA PRO A 51 -21.33 14.25 -9.02
C PRO A 51 -22.07 15.15 -10.01
N CYS A 52 -21.50 15.46 -11.17
CA CYS A 52 -22.11 16.32 -12.15
C CYS A 52 -22.76 15.47 -13.24
N PRO A 53 -24.08 15.58 -13.49
CA PRO A 53 -24.61 15.09 -14.75
C PRO A 53 -23.94 15.93 -15.82
N CYS A 54 -23.19 15.30 -16.72
CA CYS A 54 -22.85 15.91 -17.99
C CYS A 54 -24.16 16.15 -18.74
N ALA A 55 -24.86 17.24 -18.40
CA ALA A 55 -26.02 17.73 -19.10
C ALA A 55 -25.52 18.24 -20.45
N ARG A 56 -25.45 17.33 -21.41
CA ARG A 56 -25.33 17.65 -22.82
C ARG A 56 -26.65 18.30 -23.24
N THR A 57 -26.81 19.59 -22.97
CA THR A 57 -27.83 20.41 -23.65
C THR A 57 -27.32 20.69 -25.05
N SER A 58 -27.74 19.85 -25.99
CA SER A 58 -27.77 20.21 -27.40
C SER A 58 -28.95 21.14 -27.64
N SER A 59 -28.67 22.39 -28.00
CA SER A 59 -29.53 23.27 -28.81
C SER A 59 -28.63 24.20 -29.63
#